data_AF-A3U6W2-F1
#
_entry.id   AF-A3U6W2-F1
#
_cell.length_a   1.000
_cell.length_b   1.000
_cell.length_c   1.000
_cell.angle_alpha   90.00
_cell.angle_beta   90.00
_cell.angle_gamma   90.00
#
_symmetry.space_group_name_H-M   'P 1'
#
loop_
_entity.id
_entity.type
_entity.pdbx_description
1 polymer ?
#
loop_
_entity_poly.entity_id
_entity_poly.type
_entity_poly.pdbx_seq_one_letter_code
_entity_poly.pdbx_strand_id
1 'polypeptide(L)'
;MKHLFIACLLLIGLSSCKNDVETTQDNTEETVVDSIPTIKGEFIYIADAAVLKGDNFIYGVKIDAKAQELAERVKPLKREDFDMVPVEVKGKIMPNKETEGWDEIVEIREIIKVSAPTSEPAVKVKSNDNK
;
A
#
# COMPACT_ATOMS: atom_id res chain seq x y z
N MET A 1 35.86 19.79 44.17
CA MET A 1 35.95 20.85 45.21
C MET A 1 35.73 22.16 44.47
N LYS A 2 34.57 22.83 44.46
CA LYS A 2 33.77 23.28 45.60
C LYS A 2 32.39 23.73 45.07
N HIS A 3 31.36 23.07 45.59
CA HIS A 3 30.01 23.53 45.97
C HIS A 3 29.30 24.64 45.16
N LEU A 4 28.11 24.32 44.65
CA LEU A 4 26.90 24.96 45.16
C LEU A 4 25.69 24.03 44.99
N PHE A 5 25.22 23.52 46.12
CA PHE A 5 23.91 22.90 46.28
C PHE A 5 22.84 23.98 46.17
N ILE A 6 21.86 23.81 45.28
CA ILE A 6 20.56 24.46 45.42
C ILE A 6 19.50 23.36 45.43
N ALA A 7 19.10 23.03 46.65
CA ALA A 7 17.88 22.33 46.94
C ALA A 7 16.71 23.30 46.76
N CYS A 8 15.70 22.91 45.99
CA CYS A 8 14.37 23.49 46.12
C CYS A 8 13.36 22.36 46.04
N LEU A 9 12.98 21.88 47.23
CA LEU A 9 11.91 20.93 47.47
C LEU A 9 10.63 21.74 47.56
N LEU A 10 9.71 21.60 46.62
CA LEU A 10 8.31 22.03 46.78
C LEU A 10 7.38 21.01 46.12
N LEU A 11 6.90 20.10 46.96
CA LEU A 11 5.67 19.33 46.74
C LEU A 11 4.50 20.22 47.15
N ILE A 12 3.59 20.54 46.22
CA ILE A 12 2.17 20.71 46.52
C ILE A 12 1.39 20.25 45.30
N GLY A 13 0.58 19.19 45.45
CA GLY A 13 -0.47 18.84 44.51
C GLY A 13 -1.77 19.52 44.89
N LEU A 14 -2.53 19.97 43.89
CA LEU A 14 -3.99 20.15 43.96
C LEU A 14 -4.58 19.85 42.57
N SER A 15 -5.46 18.86 42.51
CA SER A 15 -6.32 18.56 41.37
C SER A 15 -7.38 19.66 41.20
N SER A 16 -7.59 20.13 39.96
CA SER A 16 -8.89 20.62 39.48
C SER A 16 -8.91 20.68 37.95
N CYS A 17 -9.73 19.83 37.32
CA CYS A 17 -9.96 19.75 35.88
C CYS A 17 -10.62 21.03 35.33
N LYS A 18 -10.21 21.47 34.14
CA LYS A 18 -11.07 21.79 32.98
C LYS A 18 -10.20 22.37 31.86
N ASN A 19 -9.90 21.58 30.82
CA ASN A 19 -10.27 21.91 29.43
C ASN A 19 -9.80 20.79 28.50
N ASP A 20 -10.75 20.33 27.70
CA ASP A 20 -10.67 19.30 26.67
C ASP A 20 -9.46 19.44 25.73
N VAL A 21 -8.65 18.38 25.65
CA VAL A 21 -8.27 17.68 24.40
C VAL A 21 -7.95 16.27 24.86
N GLU A 22 -8.99 15.43 24.91
CA GLU A 22 -8.79 14.01 25.12
C GLU A 22 -8.15 13.43 23.85
N THR A 23 -6.94 12.94 24.05
CA THR A 23 -6.37 11.84 23.28
C THR A 23 -7.32 10.65 23.45
N THR A 24 -8.22 10.46 22.50
CA THR A 24 -9.03 9.25 22.37
C THR A 24 -8.52 8.58 21.10
N GLN A 25 -7.56 7.67 21.25
CA GLN A 25 -7.83 6.25 21.00
C GLN A 25 -8.78 6.09 19.81
N ASP A 26 -8.17 6.09 18.62
CA ASP A 26 -8.81 5.61 17.41
C ASP A 26 -9.10 4.12 17.62
N ASN A 27 -10.26 3.85 18.21
CA ASN A 27 -10.90 2.57 18.14
C ASN A 27 -11.56 2.49 16.76
N THR A 28 -10.74 2.35 15.73
CA THR A 28 -11.19 1.80 14.46
C THR A 28 -10.97 0.29 14.52
N GLU A 29 -11.78 -0.38 15.35
CA GLU A 29 -12.27 -1.71 15.03
C GLU A 29 -13.13 -1.58 13.75
N GLU A 30 -12.46 -1.35 12.62
CA GLU A 30 -13.05 -1.68 11.33
C GLU A 30 -13.16 -3.19 11.32
N THR A 31 -14.40 -3.64 11.40
CA THR A 31 -14.84 -5.01 11.16
C THR A 31 -14.07 -5.56 9.97
N VAL A 32 -12.99 -6.30 10.27
CA VAL A 32 -12.25 -7.07 9.28
C VAL A 32 -13.29 -8.04 8.76
N VAL A 33 -13.76 -7.79 7.55
CA VAL A 33 -14.57 -8.74 6.81
C VAL A 33 -13.73 -10.02 6.76
N ASP A 34 -14.16 -11.01 7.53
CA ASP A 34 -13.43 -12.27 7.79
C ASP A 34 -13.29 -13.13 6.52
N SER A 35 -13.81 -12.65 5.39
CA SER A 35 -13.61 -13.23 4.07
C SER A 35 -12.54 -12.44 3.30
N ILE A 36 -11.51 -13.15 2.85
CA ILE A 36 -10.50 -12.59 1.94
C ILE A 36 -11.16 -12.42 0.56
N PRO A 37 -11.40 -11.19 0.08
CA PRO A 37 -12.10 -10.97 -1.17
C PRO A 37 -11.27 -11.44 -2.37
N THR A 38 -11.98 -11.86 -3.42
CA THR A 38 -11.40 -12.01 -4.75
C THR A 38 -11.39 -10.65 -5.45
N ILE A 39 -10.21 -10.20 -5.86
CA ILE A 39 -9.95 -8.92 -6.50
C ILE A 39 -9.56 -9.20 -7.95
N LYS A 40 -10.25 -8.54 -8.87
CA LYS A 40 -9.96 -8.55 -10.31
C LYS A 40 -9.38 -7.20 -10.69
N GLY A 41 -8.30 -7.21 -11.45
CA GLY A 41 -7.65 -5.98 -11.88
C GLY A 41 -6.47 -6.25 -12.80
N GLU A 42 -5.72 -5.21 -13.06
CA GLU A 42 -4.50 -5.22 -13.85
C GLU A 42 -3.32 -5.03 -12.89
N PHE A 43 -2.35 -5.93 -12.97
CA PHE A 43 -1.18 -5.95 -12.12
C PHE A 43 0.07 -5.55 -12.89
N ILE A 44 0.93 -4.78 -12.23
CA ILE A 44 2.28 -4.49 -12.70
C ILE A 44 3.26 -4.51 -11.54
N TYR A 45 4.47 -5.01 -11.81
CA TYR A 45 5.64 -4.84 -10.95
C TYR A 45 6.78 -4.22 -11.77
N ILE A 46 7.31 -3.09 -11.32
CA ILE A 46 8.40 -2.33 -11.93
C ILE A 46 9.18 -1.58 -10.83
N ALA A 47 10.50 -1.50 -10.95
CA ALA A 47 11.36 -0.71 -10.04
C ALA A 47 11.02 -0.90 -8.55
N ASP A 48 10.87 -2.16 -8.13
CA ASP A 48 10.52 -2.55 -6.75
C ASP A 48 9.15 -2.09 -6.21
N ALA A 49 8.30 -1.52 -7.07
CA ALA A 49 6.92 -1.19 -6.77
C ALA A 49 5.96 -2.10 -7.53
N ALA A 50 4.93 -2.60 -6.85
CA ALA A 50 3.81 -3.29 -7.49
C ALA A 50 2.49 -2.57 -7.24
N VAL A 51 1.65 -2.58 -8.26
CA VAL A 51 0.35 -1.94 -8.28
C VAL A 51 -0.70 -2.92 -8.79
N LEU A 52 -1.85 -2.96 -8.12
CA LEU A 52 -3.04 -3.65 -8.56
C LEU A 52 -4.14 -2.61 -8.81
N LYS A 53 -4.46 -2.38 -10.08
CA LYS A 53 -5.45 -1.40 -10.51
C LYS A 53 -6.74 -2.11 -10.93
N GLY A 54 -7.86 -1.68 -10.37
CA GLY A 54 -9.19 -2.06 -10.88
C GLY A 54 -9.82 -0.93 -11.69
N ASP A 55 -11.13 -1.01 -11.85
CA ASP A 55 -11.89 0.04 -12.54
C ASP A 55 -12.02 1.31 -11.68
N ASN A 56 -12.19 1.14 -10.37
CA ASN A 56 -12.48 2.24 -9.42
C ASN A 56 -11.49 2.30 -8.25
N PHE A 57 -10.38 1.57 -8.32
CA PHE A 57 -9.37 1.54 -7.26
C PHE A 57 -7.97 1.38 -7.82
N ILE A 58 -6.99 1.84 -7.04
CA ILE A 58 -5.57 1.55 -7.24
C ILE A 58 -4.99 1.19 -5.88
N TYR A 59 -4.53 -0.04 -5.75
CA TYR A 59 -3.85 -0.51 -4.54
C TYR A 59 -2.36 -0.66 -4.80
N GLY A 60 -1.56 -0.27 -3.81
CA GLY A 60 -0.21 -0.80 -3.71
C GLY A 60 -0.27 -2.30 -3.42
N VAL A 61 0.75 -3.04 -3.81
CA VAL A 61 0.84 -4.47 -3.47
C VAL A 61 1.97 -4.64 -2.47
N LYS A 62 1.68 -5.32 -1.36
CA LYS A 62 2.70 -5.72 -0.40
C LYS A 62 3.70 -6.66 -1.08
N ILE A 63 4.96 -6.24 -1.19
CA ILE A 63 6.01 -7.01 -1.88
C ILE A 63 6.49 -8.16 -0.98
N ASP A 64 5.76 -9.27 -1.00
CA ASP A 64 6.12 -10.52 -0.34
C ASP A 64 6.34 -11.66 -1.35
N ALA A 65 6.53 -12.89 -0.86
CA ALA A 65 6.75 -14.06 -1.70
C ALA A 65 5.61 -14.30 -2.71
N LYS A 66 4.36 -13.96 -2.37
CA LYS A 66 3.21 -14.12 -3.26
C LYS A 66 3.14 -13.03 -4.33
N ALA A 67 3.50 -11.79 -3.97
CA ALA A 67 3.65 -10.73 -4.95
C ALA A 67 4.77 -11.02 -5.95
N GLN A 68 5.91 -11.55 -5.48
CA GLN A 68 7.02 -11.97 -6.35
C GLN A 68 6.63 -13.16 -7.24
N GLU A 69 5.89 -14.14 -6.71
CA GLU A 69 5.32 -15.23 -7.50
C GLU A 69 4.39 -14.71 -8.62
N LEU A 70 3.54 -13.72 -8.31
CA LEU A 70 2.70 -13.07 -9.32
C LEU A 70 3.52 -12.31 -10.35
N ALA A 71 4.53 -11.56 -9.92
CA ALA A 71 5.43 -10.81 -10.79
C ALA A 71 6.10 -11.70 -11.85
N GLU A 72 6.59 -12.88 -11.46
CA GLU A 72 7.17 -13.84 -12.39
C GLU A 72 6.13 -14.44 -13.35
N ARG A 73 4.89 -14.67 -12.91
CA ARG A 73 3.81 -15.19 -13.78
C ARG A 73 3.34 -14.18 -14.81
N VAL A 74 3.35 -12.89 -14.50
CA VAL A 74 2.90 -11.83 -15.44
C VAL A 74 4.00 -11.44 -16.43
N LYS A 75 5.27 -11.60 -16.06
CA LYS A 75 6.44 -11.23 -16.88
C LYS A 75 6.40 -11.73 -18.33
N PRO A 76 6.06 -13.00 -18.64
CA PRO A 76 5.98 -13.47 -20.03
C PRO A 76 4.78 -12.93 -20.82
N LEU A 77 3.82 -12.26 -20.16
CA LEU A 77 2.62 -11.72 -20.79
C LEU A 77 2.72 -10.21 -21.07
N LYS A 78 3.72 -9.54 -20.51
CA LYS A 78 4.04 -8.15 -20.81
C LYS A 78 4.56 -8.03 -22.24
N ARG A 79 4.07 -7.06 -23.00
CA ARG A 79 4.62 -6.73 -24.33
C ARG A 79 5.65 -5.61 -24.22
N GLU A 80 5.44 -4.73 -23.25
CA GLU A 80 6.35 -3.65 -22.86
C GLU A 80 6.54 -3.62 -21.35
N ASP A 81 7.60 -2.95 -20.86
CA ASP A 81 7.96 -2.96 -19.42
C ASP A 81 6.84 -2.42 -18.52
N PHE A 82 6.09 -1.44 -19.04
CA PHE A 82 5.00 -0.73 -18.37
C PHE A 82 3.62 -1.33 -18.64
N ASP A 83 3.52 -2.45 -19.35
CA ASP A 83 2.24 -3.13 -19.54
C ASP A 83 1.72 -3.70 -18.21
N MET A 84 0.46 -3.41 -17.92
CA MET A 84 -0.28 -4.09 -16.86
C MET A 84 -0.91 -5.38 -17.41
N VAL A 85 -0.97 -6.41 -16.57
CA VAL A 85 -1.46 -7.74 -16.94
C VAL A 85 -2.72 -8.07 -16.14
N PRO A 86 -3.82 -8.48 -16.78
CA PRO A 86 -5.05 -8.85 -16.07
C PRO A 86 -4.85 -10.06 -15.14
N VAL A 87 -5.27 -9.92 -13.89
CA VAL A 87 -5.16 -10.94 -12.85
C VAL A 87 -6.45 -11.05 -12.02
N GLU A 88 -6.62 -12.20 -11.41
CA GLU A 88 -7.61 -12.45 -10.36
C GLU A 88 -6.88 -13.06 -9.17
N VAL A 89 -6.97 -12.41 -8.01
CA VAL A 89 -6.26 -12.81 -6.78
C VAL A 89 -7.20 -12.76 -5.59
N LYS A 90 -6.94 -13.58 -4.56
CA LYS A 90 -7.48 -13.30 -3.23
C LYS A 90 -6.48 -12.47 -2.45
N GLY A 91 -6.91 -11.37 -1.86
CA GLY A 91 -6.01 -10.49 -1.15
C GLY A 91 -6.65 -9.80 0.04
N LYS A 92 -5.86 -9.52 1.08
CA LYS A 92 -6.28 -8.72 2.23
C LYS A 92 -5.95 -7.26 1.94
N ILE A 93 -6.98 -6.41 1.87
CA ILE A 93 -6.82 -4.96 1.74
C ILE A 93 -6.57 -4.39 3.13
N MET A 94 -5.64 -3.45 3.24
CA MET A 94 -5.32 -2.76 4.48
C MET A 94 -4.79 -1.36 4.19
N PRO A 95 -4.92 -0.41 5.14
CA PRO A 95 -4.29 0.89 5.04
C PRO A 95 -2.77 0.74 4.84
N ASN A 96 -2.20 1.56 3.97
CA ASN A 96 -0.76 1.68 3.85
C ASN A 96 -0.22 2.41 5.09
N LYS A 97 0.80 1.82 5.73
CA LYS A 97 1.46 2.42 6.90
C LYS A 97 2.65 3.31 6.52
N GLU A 98 3.08 3.23 5.27
CA GLU A 98 4.15 4.07 4.73
C GLU A 98 3.61 5.47 4.43
N THR A 99 4.46 6.49 4.60
CA THR A 99 4.11 7.90 4.32
C THR A 99 4.04 8.22 2.84
N GLU A 100 4.53 7.33 1.98
CA GLU A 100 4.60 7.49 0.54
C GLU A 100 3.90 6.31 -0.16
N GLY A 101 3.33 6.58 -1.34
CA GLY A 101 2.65 5.58 -2.16
C GLY A 101 1.13 5.71 -2.15
N TRP A 102 0.44 4.57 -2.28
CA TRP A 102 -1.02 4.49 -2.31
C TRP A 102 -1.60 4.44 -0.89
N ASP A 103 -2.80 5.00 -0.69
CA ASP A 103 -3.48 5.02 0.61
C ASP A 103 -3.79 3.60 1.13
N GLU A 104 -4.09 2.68 0.22
CA GLU A 104 -4.39 1.28 0.52
C GLU A 104 -3.41 0.32 -0.19
N ILE A 105 -3.10 -0.78 0.49
CA ILE A 105 -2.33 -1.88 -0.07
C ILE A 105 -3.10 -3.19 0.00
N VAL A 106 -2.79 -4.09 -0.93
CA VAL A 106 -3.26 -5.47 -0.92
C VAL A 106 -2.11 -6.44 -0.62
N GLU A 107 -2.32 -7.31 0.36
CA GLU A 107 -1.49 -8.49 0.60
C GLU A 107 -2.08 -9.69 -0.15
N ILE A 108 -1.37 -10.19 -1.16
CA ILE A 108 -1.85 -11.29 -2.00
C ILE A 108 -1.75 -12.60 -1.22
N ARG A 109 -2.89 -13.29 -1.08
CA ARG A 109 -2.99 -14.59 -0.39
C ARG A 109 -3.04 -15.76 -1.36
N GLU A 110 -3.72 -15.57 -2.50
CA GLU A 110 -3.88 -16.60 -3.52
C GLU A 110 -3.91 -15.98 -4.92
N ILE A 111 -3.25 -16.61 -5.89
CA ILE A 111 -3.32 -16.23 -7.30
C ILE A 111 -4.31 -17.18 -7.97
N ILE A 112 -5.50 -16.68 -8.33
CA ILE A 112 -6.55 -17.47 -8.96
C ILE A 112 -6.31 -17.56 -10.47
N LYS A 113 -5.99 -16.44 -11.12
CA LYS A 113 -5.82 -16.39 -12.57
C LYS A 113 -4.85 -15.30 -12.99
N VAL A 114 -4.10 -15.60 -14.05
CA VAL A 114 -3.34 -14.63 -14.83
C VAL A 114 -3.77 -14.77 -16.28
N SER A 115 -4.14 -13.68 -16.94
CA SER A 115 -4.66 -13.70 -18.31
C SER A 115 -3.81 -12.80 -19.22
N ALA A 116 -3.77 -13.12 -20.52
CA ALA A 116 -3.13 -12.25 -21.49
C ALA A 116 -3.87 -10.90 -21.57
N PRO A 117 -3.15 -9.76 -21.70
CA PRO A 117 -3.77 -8.47 -21.96
C PRO A 117 -4.61 -8.53 -23.25
N THR A 118 -5.84 -8.02 -23.19
CA THR A 118 -6.74 -7.98 -24.36
C THR A 118 -6.69 -6.65 -25.12
N SER A 119 -6.13 -5.61 -24.49
CA SER A 119 -5.98 -4.27 -25.05
C SER A 119 -4.91 -4.26 -26.15
N GLU A 120 -5.02 -3.39 -27.17
CA GLU A 120 -3.96 -3.22 -28.16
C GLU A 120 -2.67 -2.65 -27.51
N PRO A 121 -1.47 -2.94 -28.04
CA PRO A 121 -0.24 -2.33 -27.54
C PRO A 121 -0.29 -0.82 -27.75
N ALA A 122 0.27 -0.06 -26.79
CA ALA A 122 0.32 1.39 -26.89
C ALA A 122 0.98 1.81 -28.22
N VAL A 123 0.34 2.71 -28.96
CA VAL A 123 0.90 3.22 -30.22
C VAL A 123 2.18 3.98 -29.88
N LYS A 124 3.34 3.42 -30.29
CA LYS A 124 4.64 4.09 -30.16
C LYS A 124 4.64 5.33 -31.04
N VAL A 125 4.42 6.50 -30.45
CA VAL A 125 4.68 7.78 -31.14
C VAL A 125 6.19 7.88 -31.30
N LYS A 126 6.68 7.65 -32.52
CA LYS A 126 8.05 7.99 -32.87
C LYS A 126 8.15 9.51 -32.87
N SER A 127 8.82 10.09 -31.87
CA SER A 127 9.26 11.48 -31.95
C SER A 127 10.18 11.59 -33.16
N ASN A 128 9.70 12.24 -34.21
CA ASN A 128 10.55 12.61 -35.34
C ASN A 128 11.39 13.80 -34.89
N ASP A 129 12.55 13.52 -34.31
CA ASP A 129 13.58 14.52 -34.04
C ASP A 129 14.17 14.96 -35.39
N ASN A 130 13.49 15.90 -36.04
CA ASN A 130 14.00 16.52 -37.26
C ASN A 130 15.09 17.53 -36.86
N LYS A 131 16.33 17.11 -37.07
CA LYS A 131 17.58 17.83 -36.85
C LYS A 131 17.75 19.05 -37.77
#